data_AF-A0A2S8SRG2-F1
#
_entry.id   AF-A0A2S8SRG2-F1
#
_cell.length_a   1.000
_cell.length_b   1.000
_cell.length_c   1.000
_cell.angle_alpha   90.00
_cell.angle_beta   90.00
_cell.angle_gamma   90.00
#
_symmetry.space_group_name_H-M   'P 1'
#
loop_
_entity.id
_entity.type
_entity.pdbx_description
1 polymer ?
#
loop_
_entity_poly.entity_id
_entity_poly.type
_entity_poly.pdbx_seq_one_letter_code
_entity_poly.pdbx_strand_id
1 'polypeptide(L)'
;MKKTFLLLSLALPLVAHAQEAAPVENPTVVAPEVAPVPEVAPAPEVAPVPEVAPVPEVAPVPEVAPAPTTPETGTIPTENAPTSPAQVAPVQVAPTSPVASLDEVARTREATVAYNQGLAALKKSDWDTAAQNFGRAAAFSPGDAGALSFLGYVRLQQKRWDDALNALLAAQDSGKNLDVRAQSQLLNNIGFAHWNKDEFPAAKTAFEAALALDKDYFDARYNLAFAYLSRDQFADALPHLRLLSAQNAKDSAIWDGMAEALQQTGNLSGALGAYKKALAIEPRNSNYRFKFALALVESDRRADAIAQLKQILDTTPNNAPALLQLGDLHLKSNHWGDAATALKRYVALRATDFTGRFNLGVAYDYAAKFDDALAQYAEAEKLRPDDAATKNNVGRIYFKRDRLDEAVTKFNQALKIDPEFYDARINLAIVLAAQKNWDASSAQWQTLAATVEKRRTATTDASLKKSLAARLATAYSGLASNDLAQNKFKAAAADYKRLLVLNPGDLEARSGLGRALYQAKDFVGAEATYREILTRDPKNASAYNDLGVVLEAKKDRKGALDAYSQALQLQPDHGEAQSNVARLKSKATLG
;
A
#
# COMPACT_ATOMS: atom_id res chain seq x y z
N MET A 1 -6.78 2.06 7.89
CA MET A 1 -6.97 0.82 7.08
C MET A 1 -5.99 -0.25 7.56
N LYS A 2 -6.48 -1.41 8.05
CA LYS A 2 -5.62 -2.54 8.45
C LYS A 2 -5.00 -3.15 7.18
N LYS A 3 -3.67 -3.12 7.07
CA LYS A 3 -2.90 -3.74 5.97
C LYS A 3 -3.10 -5.25 6.02
N THR A 4 -3.85 -5.79 5.07
CA THR A 4 -4.02 -7.23 4.83
C THR A 4 -2.68 -7.78 4.31
N PHE A 5 -1.96 -8.53 5.13
CA PHE A 5 -0.86 -9.37 4.65
C PHE A 5 -1.46 -10.47 3.77
N LEU A 6 -1.21 -10.40 2.47
CA LEU A 6 -1.52 -11.48 1.52
C LEU A 6 -0.56 -12.64 1.80
N LEU A 7 -0.95 -13.59 2.65
CA LEU A 7 -0.32 -14.90 2.68
C LEU A 7 -0.69 -15.62 1.38
N LEU A 8 0.30 -15.93 0.55
CA LEU A 8 0.16 -16.81 -0.60
C LEU A 8 -0.27 -18.21 -0.10
N SER A 9 -1.57 -18.47 -0.02
CA SER A 9 -2.12 -19.83 0.10
C SER A 9 -2.16 -20.46 -1.29
N LEU A 10 -1.02 -20.91 -1.80
CA LEU A 10 -0.98 -21.89 -2.90
C LEU A 10 -1.21 -23.28 -2.30
N ALA A 11 -2.47 -23.70 -2.24
CA ALA A 11 -2.81 -25.11 -2.09
C ALA A 11 -2.48 -25.81 -3.42
N LEU A 12 -1.30 -26.44 -3.50
CA LEU A 12 -1.01 -27.45 -4.52
C LEU A 12 -1.49 -28.81 -4.01
N PRO A 13 -2.12 -29.65 -4.85
CA PRO A 13 -2.40 -31.03 -4.50
C PRO A 13 -1.08 -31.80 -4.42
N LEU A 14 -0.82 -32.42 -3.26
CA LEU A 14 0.28 -33.37 -3.10
C LEU A 14 -0.08 -34.66 -3.84
N VAL A 15 0.42 -34.81 -5.07
CA VAL A 15 0.54 -36.12 -5.72
C VAL A 15 1.92 -36.66 -5.34
N ALA A 16 1.95 -37.65 -4.45
CA ALA A 16 3.17 -38.38 -4.13
C ALA A 16 3.53 -39.34 -5.29
N HIS A 17 4.67 -39.12 -5.93
CA HIS A 17 5.41 -40.18 -6.63
C HIS A 17 6.85 -40.14 -6.10
N ALA A 18 7.20 -41.16 -5.31
CA ALA A 18 8.56 -41.38 -4.85
C ALA A 18 9.34 -42.17 -5.92
N GLN A 19 10.48 -41.64 -6.36
CA GLN A 19 11.54 -42.42 -7.02
C GLN A 19 12.85 -42.12 -6.27
N GLU A 20 13.50 -43.20 -5.83
CA GLU A 20 14.76 -43.21 -5.08
C GLU A 20 15.93 -42.67 -5.92
N ALA A 21 16.78 -41.85 -5.32
CA ALA A 21 18.12 -41.54 -5.83
C ALA A 21 19.15 -41.66 -4.69
N ALA A 22 20.23 -42.40 -4.98
CA ALA A 22 21.33 -42.75 -4.09
C ALA A 22 22.26 -41.56 -3.73
N PRO A 23 23.07 -41.65 -2.66
CA PRO A 23 23.77 -40.50 -2.07
C PRO A 23 25.09 -40.20 -2.78
N VAL A 24 25.44 -38.91 -2.90
CA VAL A 24 26.75 -38.43 -3.34
C VAL A 24 27.49 -37.82 -2.15
N GLU A 25 28.74 -38.24 -1.99
CA GLU A 25 29.65 -37.96 -0.88
C GLU A 25 30.06 -36.48 -0.78
N ASN A 26 30.19 -36.01 0.47
CA ASN A 26 30.79 -34.72 0.84
C ASN A 26 32.32 -34.85 0.95
N PRO A 27 33.10 -33.88 0.46
CA PRO A 27 34.45 -33.64 0.96
C PRO A 27 34.50 -32.44 1.92
N THR A 28 35.03 -32.75 3.09
CA THR A 28 35.57 -31.92 4.18
C THR A 28 36.56 -30.86 3.69
N VAL A 29 36.44 -29.60 4.11
CA VAL A 29 37.59 -28.67 4.27
C VAL A 29 37.36 -27.62 5.37
N VAL A 30 38.09 -27.82 6.47
CA VAL A 30 38.95 -26.89 7.26
C VAL A 30 38.49 -25.45 7.54
N ALA A 31 38.30 -25.16 8.83
CA ALA A 31 38.27 -23.81 9.42
C ALA A 31 39.69 -23.27 9.65
N PRO A 32 39.86 -21.94 9.62
CA PRO A 32 40.76 -21.33 10.60
C PRO A 32 40.22 -20.03 11.24
N GLU A 33 40.38 -20.03 12.57
CA GLU A 33 40.99 -19.00 13.41
C GLU A 33 40.29 -17.64 13.68
N VAL A 34 40.10 -17.43 14.98
CA VAL A 34 39.52 -16.27 15.67
C VAL A 34 40.61 -15.26 15.98
N ALA A 35 40.34 -13.97 15.78
CA ALA A 35 41.08 -12.85 16.36
C ALA A 35 40.12 -11.64 16.58
N PRO A 36 40.45 -10.66 17.43
CA PRO A 36 39.71 -10.35 18.65
C PRO A 36 38.74 -9.16 18.52
N VAL A 37 37.85 -9.07 19.52
CA VAL A 37 36.91 -7.97 19.76
C VAL A 37 37.64 -6.67 20.15
N PRO A 38 37.20 -5.51 19.64
CA PRO A 38 37.30 -4.26 20.38
C PRO A 38 35.93 -3.58 20.60
N GLU A 39 35.68 -3.31 21.88
CA GLU A 39 35.03 -2.15 22.49
C GLU A 39 33.70 -1.56 21.98
N VAL A 40 32.80 -1.38 22.96
CA VAL A 40 31.47 -0.78 22.88
C VAL A 40 31.57 0.75 22.85
N ALA A 41 30.83 1.38 21.94
CA ALA A 41 30.52 2.82 21.93
C ALA A 41 29.05 3.03 21.44
N PRO A 42 28.42 4.17 21.76
CA PRO A 42 27.07 4.23 22.31
C PRO A 42 25.92 4.14 21.30
N ALA A 43 24.71 3.99 21.83
CA ALA A 43 23.44 3.82 21.13
C ALA A 43 23.25 4.76 19.92
N PRO A 44 22.79 4.25 18.75
CA PRO A 44 22.40 5.12 17.66
C PRO A 44 21.05 5.80 17.95
N GLU A 45 21.06 7.11 17.72
CA GLU A 45 19.94 8.05 17.78
C GLU A 45 18.65 7.53 17.16
N VAL A 46 17.55 7.98 17.77
CA VAL A 46 16.19 7.95 17.23
C VAL A 46 16.21 8.43 15.78
N ALA A 47 15.69 7.61 14.88
CA ALA A 47 15.58 7.95 13.46
C ALA A 47 14.90 9.31 13.28
N PRO A 48 15.44 10.21 12.43
CA PRO A 48 14.79 11.47 12.13
C PRO A 48 13.41 11.24 11.51
N VAL A 49 12.45 12.04 11.96
CA VAL A 49 11.13 12.22 11.35
C VAL A 49 11.32 12.48 9.85
N PRO A 50 10.51 11.87 8.96
CA PRO A 50 10.65 12.08 7.52
C PRO A 50 10.64 13.58 7.20
N GLU A 51 11.69 13.99 6.49
CA GLU A 51 11.93 15.32 5.99
C GLU A 51 10.68 15.82 5.22
N VAL A 52 10.13 16.94 5.69
CA VAL A 52 9.04 17.67 5.03
C VAL A 52 9.48 17.97 3.60
N ALA A 53 8.56 17.82 2.64
CA ALA A 53 8.78 18.13 1.24
C ALA A 53 9.49 19.50 1.08
N PRO A 54 10.38 19.66 0.08
CA PRO A 54 11.11 20.91 -0.12
C PRO A 54 10.14 22.09 -0.19
N VAL A 55 10.44 23.11 0.62
CA VAL A 55 9.70 24.38 0.67
C VAL A 55 9.74 25.00 -0.74
N PRO A 56 8.60 25.37 -1.35
CA PRO A 56 8.62 26.09 -2.62
C PRO A 56 9.36 27.42 -2.45
N GLU A 57 10.24 27.71 -3.41
CA GLU A 57 10.99 28.97 -3.46
C GLU A 57 10.01 30.15 -3.54
N VAL A 58 10.21 31.14 -2.67
CA VAL A 58 9.23 32.18 -2.38
C VAL A 58 9.35 33.34 -3.38
N ALA A 59 8.20 33.93 -3.72
CA ALA A 59 8.03 34.97 -4.74
C ALA A 59 9.09 36.10 -4.74
N PRO A 60 9.42 36.65 -5.92
CA PRO A 60 10.34 37.77 -6.05
C PRO A 60 9.82 39.03 -5.33
N VAL A 61 10.76 39.82 -4.79
CA VAL A 61 10.52 41.14 -4.18
C VAL A 61 9.70 42.01 -5.16
N PRO A 62 8.58 42.63 -4.72
CA PRO A 62 7.77 43.45 -5.62
C PRO A 62 8.55 44.68 -6.10
N GLU A 63 8.33 45.04 -7.36
CA GLU A 63 8.91 46.22 -7.99
C GLU A 63 8.19 47.46 -7.46
N VAL A 64 8.94 48.37 -6.82
CA VAL A 64 8.39 49.56 -6.16
C VAL A 64 8.26 50.69 -7.18
N ALA A 65 7.04 51.19 -7.40
CA ALA A 65 6.85 52.47 -8.10
C ALA A 65 7.38 53.63 -7.23
N PRO A 66 8.11 54.61 -7.79
CA PRO A 66 8.65 55.72 -7.00
C PRO A 66 7.51 56.61 -6.46
N ALA A 67 7.70 57.08 -5.23
CA ALA A 67 6.77 58.00 -4.55
C ALA A 67 6.62 59.34 -5.30
N PRO A 68 5.46 60.01 -5.24
CA PRO A 68 5.24 61.29 -5.90
C PRO A 68 6.05 62.40 -5.20
N THR A 69 6.81 63.16 -5.97
CA THR A 69 7.50 64.38 -5.53
C THR A 69 6.50 65.52 -5.37
N THR A 70 6.41 66.13 -4.17
CA THR A 70 5.70 67.40 -3.97
C THR A 70 6.54 68.59 -4.47
N PRO A 71 5.93 69.68 -4.98
CA PRO A 71 6.66 70.76 -5.64
C PRO A 71 7.21 71.79 -4.65
N GLU A 72 8.42 72.29 -4.96
CA GLU A 72 9.10 73.36 -4.23
C GLU A 72 8.38 74.71 -4.37
N THR A 73 8.31 75.44 -3.25
CA THR A 73 7.82 76.81 -3.11
C THR A 73 8.73 77.83 -3.81
N GLY A 74 8.18 78.62 -4.72
CA GLY A 74 8.85 79.75 -5.38
C GLY A 74 8.06 81.07 -5.23
N THR A 75 8.58 81.95 -4.37
CA THR A 75 8.61 83.43 -4.41
C THR A 75 7.52 84.25 -5.13
N ILE A 76 6.91 85.17 -4.36
CA ILE A 76 6.10 86.32 -4.82
C ILE A 76 7.02 87.42 -5.40
N PRO A 77 6.55 88.16 -6.42
CA PRO A 77 6.73 89.62 -6.43
C PRO A 77 5.44 90.42 -6.66
N THR A 78 5.47 91.63 -6.12
CA THR A 78 4.47 92.72 -6.08
C THR A 78 4.17 93.36 -7.45
N GLU A 79 2.91 93.76 -7.71
CA GLU A 79 2.50 95.15 -8.05
C GLU A 79 1.02 95.32 -8.47
N ASN A 80 0.45 96.46 -8.06
CA ASN A 80 -0.59 97.30 -8.68
C ASN A 80 -2.09 96.87 -8.74
N ALA A 81 -2.90 97.65 -8.01
CA ALA A 81 -4.34 97.90 -8.20
C ALA A 81 -4.55 99.00 -9.30
N PRO A 82 -5.77 99.44 -9.71
CA PRO A 82 -7.11 99.26 -9.11
C PRO A 82 -8.31 99.07 -10.09
N THR A 83 -9.51 98.72 -9.59
CA THR A 83 -10.80 99.47 -9.73
C THR A 83 -12.08 98.66 -9.41
N SER A 84 -12.83 99.18 -8.43
CA SER A 84 -14.31 99.22 -8.24
C SER A 84 -15.19 97.97 -7.94
N PRO A 85 -16.35 98.16 -7.27
CA PRO A 85 -16.88 97.23 -6.28
C PRO A 85 -18.20 96.54 -6.69
N ALA A 86 -18.42 95.30 -6.23
CA ALA A 86 -19.75 94.71 -6.15
C ALA A 86 -19.83 93.72 -4.98
N GLN A 87 -20.79 93.96 -4.10
CA GLN A 87 -21.14 93.14 -2.94
C GLN A 87 -21.74 91.80 -3.37
N VAL A 88 -21.24 90.66 -2.84
CA VAL A 88 -22.02 89.42 -2.70
C VAL A 88 -21.59 88.69 -1.41
N ALA A 89 -22.60 88.35 -0.61
CA ALA A 89 -22.74 87.46 0.56
C ALA A 89 -21.53 86.69 1.16
N PRO A 90 -21.53 86.42 2.49
CA PRO A 90 -20.48 85.65 3.14
C PRO A 90 -20.49 84.19 2.68
N VAL A 91 -19.43 83.78 1.99
CA VAL A 91 -19.12 82.38 1.73
C VAL A 91 -18.58 81.77 3.02
N GLN A 92 -19.31 80.82 3.59
CA GLN A 92 -18.76 79.89 4.58
C GLN A 92 -17.62 79.11 3.92
N VAL A 93 -16.40 79.43 4.30
CA VAL A 93 -15.21 78.65 3.97
C VAL A 93 -15.34 77.33 4.72
N ALA A 94 -15.53 76.23 3.98
CA ALA A 94 -15.37 74.88 4.50
C ALA A 94 -13.94 74.75 5.05
N PRO A 95 -13.73 74.10 6.21
CA PRO A 95 -12.41 74.01 6.81
C PRO A 95 -11.47 73.25 5.87
N THR A 96 -10.35 73.88 5.56
CA THR A 96 -9.16 73.28 4.94
C THR A 96 -8.76 72.01 5.68
N SER A 97 -8.40 70.96 4.94
CA SER A 97 -7.78 69.74 5.48
C SER A 97 -6.70 70.09 6.52
N PRO A 98 -6.54 69.32 7.61
CA PRO A 98 -5.58 69.66 8.65
C PRO A 98 -4.16 69.58 8.06
N VAL A 99 -3.36 70.63 8.29
CA VAL A 99 -1.91 70.58 8.05
C VAL A 99 -1.32 69.64 9.12
N ALA A 100 -0.69 68.55 8.68
CA ALA A 100 -0.04 67.58 9.55
C ALA A 100 0.99 68.26 10.47
N SER A 101 1.07 67.81 11.73
CA SER A 101 2.00 68.40 12.71
C SER A 101 3.48 68.10 12.34
N LEU A 102 4.43 68.92 12.78
CA LEU A 102 5.86 68.69 12.52
C LEU A 102 6.34 67.30 13.00
N ASP A 103 5.76 66.80 14.09
CA ASP A 103 6.04 65.46 14.63
C ASP A 103 5.51 64.34 13.72
N GLU A 104 4.38 64.57 13.05
CA GLU A 104 3.77 63.62 12.11
C GLU A 104 4.59 63.50 10.82
N VAL A 105 5.13 64.62 10.33
CA VAL A 105 6.05 64.64 9.18
C VAL A 105 7.36 63.92 9.52
N ALA A 106 7.90 64.13 10.72
CA ALA A 106 9.12 63.45 11.18
C ALA A 106 8.92 61.93 11.29
N ARG A 107 7.81 61.48 11.92
CA ARG A 107 7.45 60.05 12.01
C ARG A 107 7.28 59.40 10.64
N THR A 108 6.62 60.10 9.71
CA THR A 108 6.41 59.60 8.33
C THR A 108 7.75 59.42 7.60
N ARG A 109 8.68 60.36 7.79
CA ARG A 109 10.04 60.26 7.23
C ARG A 109 10.80 59.07 7.82
N GLU A 110 10.76 58.88 9.14
CA GLU A 110 11.42 57.76 9.81
C GLU A 110 10.83 56.40 9.39
N ALA A 111 9.50 56.32 9.28
CA ALA A 111 8.82 55.13 8.76
C ALA A 111 9.32 54.77 7.34
N THR A 112 9.40 55.77 6.45
CA THR A 112 9.87 55.58 5.07
C THR A 112 11.32 55.12 5.01
N VAL A 113 12.20 55.71 5.83
CA VAL A 113 13.62 55.31 5.91
C VAL A 113 13.75 53.87 6.39
N ALA A 114 13.05 53.53 7.49
CA ALA A 114 13.06 52.17 8.02
C ALA A 114 12.51 51.16 7.01
N TYR A 115 11.44 51.49 6.31
CA TYR A 115 10.87 50.64 5.26
C TYR A 115 11.88 50.34 4.13
N ASN A 116 12.55 51.37 3.62
CA ASN A 116 13.56 51.22 2.57
C ASN A 116 14.79 50.43 3.04
N GLN A 117 15.21 50.60 4.30
CA GLN A 117 16.26 49.77 4.91
C GLN A 117 15.83 48.30 5.01
N GLY A 118 14.56 48.05 5.36
CA GLY A 118 13.96 46.72 5.36
C GLY A 118 14.01 46.07 3.97
N LEU A 119 13.61 46.79 2.92
CA LEU A 119 13.70 46.30 1.53
C LEU A 119 15.15 46.02 1.11
N ALA A 120 16.11 46.86 1.50
CA ALA A 120 17.52 46.66 1.19
C ALA A 120 18.11 45.42 1.87
N ALA A 121 17.70 45.13 3.11
CA ALA A 121 18.07 43.91 3.82
C ALA A 121 17.38 42.67 3.22
N LEU A 122 16.11 42.78 2.86
CA LEU A 122 15.33 41.72 2.21
C LEU A 122 15.98 41.24 0.91
N LYS A 123 16.45 42.18 0.07
CA LYS A 123 17.18 41.88 -1.17
C LYS A 123 18.48 41.08 -0.94
N LYS A 124 19.05 41.14 0.26
CA LYS A 124 20.25 40.39 0.66
C LYS A 124 19.91 39.11 1.41
N SER A 125 18.62 38.77 1.52
CA SER A 125 18.12 37.66 2.36
C SER A 125 18.54 37.78 3.83
N ASP A 126 18.83 39.00 4.30
CA ASP A 126 19.12 39.27 5.70
C ASP A 126 17.79 39.43 6.46
N TRP A 127 17.23 38.29 6.85
CA TRP A 127 15.91 38.20 7.46
C TRP A 127 15.83 38.93 8.79
N ASP A 128 16.88 38.91 9.61
CA ASP A 128 16.87 39.55 10.92
C ASP A 128 16.87 41.07 10.79
N THR A 129 17.77 41.62 9.96
CA THR A 129 17.81 43.06 9.70
C THR A 129 16.54 43.54 9.00
N ALA A 130 15.99 42.74 8.07
CA ALA A 130 14.73 43.06 7.41
C ALA A 130 13.57 43.11 8.41
N ALA A 131 13.44 42.10 9.27
CA ALA A 131 12.40 42.06 10.29
C ALA A 131 12.50 43.24 11.27
N GLN A 132 13.72 43.59 11.69
CA GLN A 132 13.95 44.74 12.57
C GLN A 132 13.50 46.04 11.91
N ASN A 133 13.87 46.27 10.65
CA ASN A 133 13.56 47.52 9.96
C ASN A 133 12.08 47.63 9.55
N PHE A 134 11.43 46.55 9.12
CA PHE A 134 9.98 46.56 8.90
C PHE A 134 9.19 46.71 10.21
N GLY A 135 9.66 46.09 11.30
CA GLY A 135 9.09 46.32 12.64
C GLY A 135 9.21 47.77 13.08
N ARG A 136 10.34 48.43 12.82
CA ARG A 136 10.50 49.87 13.07
C ARG A 136 9.57 50.71 12.19
N ALA A 137 9.44 50.40 10.91
CA ALA A 137 8.53 51.10 10.01
C ALA A 137 7.08 51.02 10.49
N ALA A 138 6.63 49.82 10.87
CA ALA A 138 5.30 49.61 11.45
C ALA A 138 5.14 50.29 12.82
N ALA A 139 6.20 50.42 13.63
CA ALA A 139 6.12 51.15 14.90
C ALA A 139 5.91 52.67 14.69
N PHE A 140 6.55 53.25 13.67
CA PHE A 140 6.36 54.67 13.31
C PHE A 140 5.05 54.93 12.56
N SER A 141 4.56 53.94 11.81
CA SER A 141 3.28 53.99 11.08
C SER A 141 2.49 52.68 11.28
N PRO A 142 1.73 52.54 12.39
CA PRO A 142 1.02 51.30 12.71
C PRO A 142 -0.05 50.84 11.71
N GLY A 143 -0.49 51.73 10.82
CA GLY A 143 -1.43 51.43 9.74
C GLY A 143 -0.77 51.14 8.39
N ASP A 144 0.56 51.08 8.32
CA ASP A 144 1.26 50.75 7.08
C ASP A 144 1.14 49.25 6.77
N ALA A 145 0.11 48.92 6.01
CA ALA A 145 -0.18 47.56 5.57
C ALA A 145 0.97 46.96 4.73
N GLY A 146 1.75 47.77 4.02
CA GLY A 146 2.92 47.33 3.28
C GLY A 146 4.03 46.88 4.21
N ALA A 147 4.39 47.71 5.19
CA ALA A 147 5.41 47.39 6.20
C ALA A 147 5.02 46.13 7.00
N LEU A 148 3.76 46.03 7.41
CA LEU A 148 3.23 44.87 8.16
C LEU A 148 3.21 43.59 7.30
N SER A 149 2.85 43.69 6.01
CA SER A 149 2.90 42.55 5.08
C SER A 149 4.31 42.01 4.91
N PHE A 150 5.30 42.89 4.74
CA PHE A 150 6.71 42.49 4.64
C PHE A 150 7.27 41.97 5.95
N LEU A 151 6.90 42.55 7.09
CA LEU A 151 7.26 42.01 8.40
C LEU A 151 6.73 40.58 8.55
N GLY A 152 5.46 40.37 8.24
CA GLY A 152 4.82 39.05 8.26
C GLY A 152 5.53 38.06 7.35
N TYR A 153 5.81 38.46 6.10
CA TYR A 153 6.57 37.66 5.14
C TYR A 153 7.94 37.23 5.67
N VAL A 154 8.72 38.16 6.23
CA VAL A 154 10.05 37.86 6.77
C VAL A 154 9.95 36.90 7.96
N ARG A 155 8.93 37.06 8.82
CA ARG A 155 8.68 36.14 9.93
C ARG A 155 8.32 34.72 9.44
N LEU A 156 7.64 34.57 8.30
CA LEU A 156 7.43 33.26 7.66
C LEU A 156 8.76 32.60 7.28
N GLN A 157 9.70 33.36 6.67
CA GLN A 157 11.02 32.84 6.32
C GLN A 157 11.81 32.38 7.56
N GLN A 158 11.61 33.07 8.68
CA GLN A 158 12.19 32.73 9.97
C GLN A 158 11.47 31.59 10.70
N LYS A 159 10.41 31.01 10.11
CA LYS A 159 9.56 30.00 10.74
C LYS A 159 8.91 30.45 12.06
N ARG A 160 8.73 31.77 12.22
CA ARG A 160 8.08 32.41 13.37
C ARG A 160 6.60 32.62 13.07
N TRP A 161 5.84 31.52 13.06
CA TRP A 161 4.47 31.49 12.54
C TRP A 161 3.49 32.42 13.26
N ASP A 162 3.56 32.49 14.59
CA ASP A 162 2.69 33.37 15.38
C ASP A 162 3.01 34.85 15.13
N ASP A 163 4.29 35.22 15.10
CA ASP A 163 4.70 36.59 14.82
C ASP A 163 4.36 37.00 13.38
N ALA A 164 4.49 36.07 12.44
CA ALA A 164 4.07 36.26 11.06
C ALA A 164 2.57 36.52 10.99
N LEU A 165 1.77 35.64 11.57
CA LEU A 165 0.31 35.74 11.53
C LEU A 165 -0.18 37.04 12.19
N ASN A 166 0.40 37.43 13.33
CA ASN A 166 0.08 38.69 14.00
C ASN A 166 0.32 39.91 13.09
N ALA A 167 1.48 39.96 12.42
CA ALA A 167 1.80 41.05 11.50
C ALA A 167 0.91 41.04 10.25
N LEU A 168 0.62 39.87 9.69
CA LEU A 168 -0.21 39.72 8.48
C LEU A 168 -1.68 40.07 8.75
N LEU A 169 -2.25 39.67 9.89
CA LEU A 169 -3.61 40.05 10.26
C LEU A 169 -3.72 41.56 10.51
N ALA A 170 -2.72 42.17 11.15
CA ALA A 170 -2.67 43.64 11.28
C ALA A 170 -2.56 44.34 9.91
N ALA A 171 -1.82 43.77 8.96
CA ALA A 171 -1.77 44.26 7.58
C ALA A 171 -3.13 44.15 6.88
N GLN A 172 -3.88 43.08 7.13
CA GLN A 172 -5.21 42.86 6.55
C GLN A 172 -6.22 43.89 7.07
N ASP A 173 -6.19 44.19 8.37
CA ASP A 173 -7.09 45.16 9.00
C ASP A 173 -6.84 46.60 8.53
N SER A 174 -5.58 46.96 8.30
CA SER A 174 -5.15 48.30 7.87
C SER A 174 -5.15 48.49 6.34
N GLY A 175 -5.03 47.40 5.58
CA GLY A 175 -4.75 47.39 4.13
C GLY A 175 -5.95 47.56 3.19
N LYS A 176 -6.99 48.32 3.56
CA LYS A 176 -8.21 48.49 2.74
C LYS A 176 -7.97 49.09 1.35
N ASN A 177 -6.80 49.71 1.12
CA ASN A 177 -6.41 50.37 -0.12
C ASN A 177 -5.29 49.63 -0.89
N LEU A 178 -4.89 48.42 -0.47
CA LEU A 178 -3.91 47.62 -1.22
C LEU A 178 -4.48 47.27 -2.60
N ASP A 179 -3.62 47.16 -3.62
CA ASP A 179 -4.06 46.63 -4.91
C ASP A 179 -4.41 45.13 -4.82
N VAL A 180 -5.14 44.62 -5.82
CA VAL A 180 -5.63 43.23 -5.85
C VAL A 180 -4.50 42.21 -5.71
N ARG A 181 -3.33 42.48 -6.30
CA ARG A 181 -2.18 41.58 -6.26
C ARG A 181 -1.57 41.52 -4.86
N ALA A 182 -1.35 42.68 -4.24
CA ALA A 182 -0.85 42.79 -2.88
C ALA A 182 -1.81 42.17 -1.86
N GLN A 183 -3.13 42.35 -2.03
CA GLN A 183 -4.13 41.68 -1.19
C GLN A 183 -4.09 40.16 -1.35
N SER A 184 -3.96 39.65 -2.57
CA SER A 184 -3.87 38.21 -2.85
C SER A 184 -2.61 37.58 -2.24
N GLN A 185 -1.47 38.28 -2.33
CA GLN A 185 -0.20 37.88 -1.69
C GLN A 185 -0.32 37.82 -0.16
N LEU A 186 -0.92 38.84 0.44
CA LEU A 186 -1.16 38.90 1.88
C LEU A 186 -2.02 37.71 2.35
N LEU A 187 -3.14 37.46 1.69
CA LEU A 187 -4.04 36.34 2.01
C LEU A 187 -3.36 34.98 1.84
N ASN A 188 -2.54 34.80 0.80
CA ASN A 188 -1.73 33.60 0.65
C ASN A 188 -0.75 33.41 1.81
N ASN A 189 -0.08 34.48 2.25
CA ASN A 189 0.86 34.40 3.37
C ASN A 189 0.14 34.08 4.69
N ILE A 190 -1.07 34.63 4.92
CA ILE A 190 -1.94 34.26 6.04
C ILE A 190 -2.29 32.77 5.97
N GLY A 191 -2.71 32.30 4.79
CA GLY A 191 -3.02 30.89 4.57
C GLY A 191 -1.83 29.98 4.85
N PHE A 192 -0.63 30.38 4.39
CA PHE A 192 0.60 29.65 4.61
C PHE A 192 1.00 29.61 6.09
N ALA A 193 0.82 30.71 6.83
CA ALA A 193 1.03 30.75 8.27
C ALA A 193 0.13 29.75 9.01
N HIS A 194 -1.18 29.78 8.72
CA HIS A 194 -2.15 28.84 9.30
C HIS A 194 -1.84 27.38 8.95
N TRP A 195 -1.42 27.10 7.71
CA TRP A 195 -1.09 25.73 7.30
C TRP A 195 0.10 25.17 8.10
N ASN A 196 1.16 25.96 8.29
CA ASN A 196 2.32 25.57 9.10
C ASN A 196 2.01 25.44 10.60
N LYS A 197 0.89 26.03 11.05
CA LYS A 197 0.34 25.86 12.41
C LYS A 197 -0.64 24.69 12.53
N ASP A 198 -0.81 23.88 11.47
CA ASP A 198 -1.78 22.78 11.40
C ASP A 198 -3.25 23.23 11.46
N GLU A 199 -3.52 24.52 11.19
CA GLU A 199 -4.83 25.16 11.22
C GLU A 199 -5.48 25.14 9.81
N PHE A 200 -5.65 23.95 9.25
CA PHE A 200 -6.08 23.76 7.85
C PHE A 200 -7.37 24.50 7.44
N PRO A 201 -8.47 24.57 8.25
CA PRO A 201 -9.65 25.32 7.86
C PRO A 201 -9.40 26.82 7.64
N ALA A 202 -8.56 27.42 8.49
CA ALA A 202 -8.17 28.83 8.35
C ALA A 202 -7.24 29.03 7.16
N ALA A 203 -6.29 28.11 6.97
CA ALA A 203 -5.40 28.10 5.81
C ALA A 203 -6.17 28.06 4.49
N LYS A 204 -7.09 27.10 4.36
CA LYS A 204 -7.97 26.93 3.22
C LYS A 204 -8.75 28.21 2.94
N THR A 205 -9.40 28.77 3.95
CA THR A 205 -10.21 29.99 3.82
C THR A 205 -9.39 31.15 3.26
N ALA A 206 -8.16 31.34 3.77
CA ALA A 206 -7.29 32.41 3.32
C ALA A 206 -6.77 32.18 1.89
N PHE A 207 -6.41 30.94 1.51
CA PHE A 207 -6.03 30.63 0.13
C PHE A 207 -7.20 30.80 -0.85
N GLU A 208 -8.41 30.36 -0.48
CA GLU A 208 -9.62 30.55 -1.29
C GLU A 208 -9.95 32.05 -1.45
N ALA A 209 -9.78 32.85 -0.40
CA ALA A 209 -9.94 34.29 -0.46
C ALA A 209 -8.92 34.94 -1.41
N ALA A 210 -7.65 34.49 -1.39
CA ALA A 210 -6.64 34.96 -2.36
C ALA A 210 -7.05 34.64 -3.80
N LEU A 211 -7.56 33.42 -4.06
CA LEU A 211 -8.01 33.01 -5.39
C LEU A 211 -9.33 33.65 -5.83
N ALA A 212 -10.14 34.15 -4.90
CA ALA A 212 -11.33 34.93 -5.20
C ALA A 212 -10.98 36.34 -5.72
N LEU A 213 -9.85 36.90 -5.27
CA LEU A 213 -9.32 38.18 -5.75
C LEU A 213 -8.56 38.02 -7.07
N ASP A 214 -7.65 37.05 -7.14
CA ASP A 214 -6.89 36.70 -8.34
C ASP A 214 -6.98 35.19 -8.61
N LYS A 215 -7.89 34.81 -9.50
CA LYS A 215 -8.13 33.42 -9.90
C LYS A 215 -6.90 32.75 -10.51
N ASP A 216 -5.97 33.50 -11.08
CA ASP A 216 -4.81 32.97 -11.78
C ASP A 216 -3.55 33.02 -10.89
N TYR A 217 -3.69 33.44 -9.61
CA TYR A 217 -2.59 33.51 -8.66
C TYR A 217 -2.03 32.12 -8.33
N PHE A 218 -0.84 31.85 -8.86
CA PHE A 218 -0.18 30.55 -8.82
C PHE A 218 0.10 30.08 -7.38
N ASP A 219 0.70 30.92 -6.54
CA ASP A 219 1.18 30.53 -5.21
C ASP A 219 0.05 30.10 -4.27
N ALA A 220 -1.06 30.85 -4.26
CA ALA A 220 -2.24 30.47 -3.47
C ALA A 220 -2.82 29.13 -3.95
N ARG A 221 -2.88 28.92 -5.26
CA ARG A 221 -3.38 27.66 -5.84
C ARG A 221 -2.44 26.49 -5.53
N TYR A 222 -1.14 26.71 -5.61
CA TYR A 222 -0.10 25.74 -5.27
C TYR A 222 -0.21 25.36 -3.79
N ASN A 223 -0.16 26.33 -2.89
CA ASN A 223 -0.25 26.10 -1.46
C ASN A 223 -1.56 25.41 -1.06
N LEU A 224 -2.70 25.80 -1.64
CA LEU A 224 -3.97 25.14 -1.41
C LEU A 224 -3.97 23.67 -1.89
N ALA A 225 -3.44 23.41 -3.08
CA ALA A 225 -3.35 22.05 -3.62
C ALA A 225 -2.53 21.12 -2.70
N PHE A 226 -1.36 21.58 -2.26
CA PHE A 226 -0.48 20.81 -1.38
C PHE A 226 -1.01 20.73 0.05
N ALA A 227 -1.73 21.74 0.53
CA ALA A 227 -2.45 21.65 1.80
C ALA A 227 -3.51 20.54 1.76
N TYR A 228 -4.28 20.43 0.67
CA TYR A 228 -5.21 19.32 0.46
C TYR A 228 -4.51 17.95 0.42
N LEU A 229 -3.40 17.83 -0.32
CA LEU A 229 -2.60 16.59 -0.35
C LEU A 229 -2.12 16.18 1.04
N SER A 230 -1.62 17.14 1.84
CA SER A 230 -1.14 16.89 3.22
C SER A 230 -2.22 16.41 4.18
N ARG A 231 -3.50 16.56 3.82
CA ARG A 231 -4.67 16.14 4.59
C ARG A 231 -5.43 14.97 3.96
N ASP A 232 -4.81 14.24 3.03
CA ASP A 232 -5.41 13.14 2.28
C ASP A 232 -6.70 13.53 1.51
N GLN A 233 -6.89 14.82 1.22
CA GLN A 233 -8.05 15.34 0.49
C GLN A 233 -7.77 15.35 -1.02
N PHE A 234 -7.50 14.17 -1.56
CA PHE A 234 -7.03 13.98 -2.94
C PHE A 234 -8.02 14.48 -4.00
N ALA A 235 -9.32 14.27 -3.78
CA ALA A 235 -10.36 14.70 -4.72
C ALA A 235 -10.41 16.23 -4.85
N ASP A 236 -10.22 16.94 -3.73
CA ASP A 236 -10.20 18.41 -3.68
C ASP A 236 -8.91 18.98 -4.27
N ALA A 237 -7.77 18.29 -4.14
CA ALA A 237 -6.49 18.73 -4.72
C ALA A 237 -6.46 18.68 -6.26
N LEU A 238 -7.13 17.71 -6.88
CA LEU A 238 -7.03 17.42 -8.32
C LEU A 238 -7.39 18.60 -9.24
N PRO A 239 -8.48 19.36 -9.05
CA PRO A 239 -8.79 20.53 -9.85
C PRO A 239 -7.68 21.58 -9.81
N HIS A 240 -7.08 21.82 -8.64
CA HIS A 240 -5.99 22.79 -8.50
C HIS A 240 -4.73 22.31 -9.20
N LEU A 241 -4.33 21.04 -9.03
CA LEU A 241 -3.17 20.44 -9.68
C LEU A 241 -3.28 20.45 -11.22
N ARG A 242 -4.47 20.22 -11.78
CA ARG A 242 -4.70 20.33 -13.22
C ARG A 242 -4.43 21.73 -13.76
N LEU A 243 -4.96 22.75 -13.08
CA LEU A 243 -4.74 24.15 -13.46
C LEU A 243 -3.27 24.55 -13.31
N LEU A 244 -2.64 24.16 -12.20
CA LEU A 244 -1.21 24.38 -11.95
C LEU A 244 -0.34 23.75 -13.04
N SER A 245 -0.64 22.52 -13.45
CA SER A 245 0.12 21.81 -14.50
C SER A 245 -0.01 22.46 -15.89
N ALA A 246 -1.11 23.19 -16.14
CA ALA A 246 -1.30 23.95 -17.37
C ALA A 246 -0.53 25.28 -17.35
N GLN A 247 -0.37 25.89 -16.17
CA GLN A 247 0.39 27.13 -15.99
C GLN A 247 1.91 26.88 -15.97
N ASN A 248 2.36 25.82 -15.29
CA ASN A 248 3.77 25.45 -15.20
C ASN A 248 3.97 23.94 -15.40
N ALA A 249 4.08 23.52 -16.65
CA ALA A 249 4.27 22.11 -16.99
C ALA A 249 5.66 21.55 -16.62
N LYS A 250 6.63 22.38 -16.22
CA LYS A 250 8.01 21.98 -15.92
C LYS A 250 8.26 21.74 -14.43
N ASP A 251 7.30 22.00 -13.56
CA ASP A 251 7.41 21.68 -12.15
C ASP A 251 7.02 20.20 -11.92
N SER A 252 8.00 19.39 -11.52
CA SER A 252 7.83 17.96 -11.28
C SER A 252 6.96 17.66 -10.07
N ALA A 253 6.95 18.53 -9.04
CA ALA A 253 6.18 18.33 -7.82
C ALA A 253 4.67 18.39 -8.09
N ILE A 254 4.24 19.24 -9.02
CA ILE A 254 2.83 19.30 -9.46
C ILE A 254 2.41 17.98 -10.11
N TRP A 255 3.26 17.40 -10.97
CA TRP A 255 2.97 16.11 -11.60
C TRP A 255 3.00 14.96 -10.59
N ASP A 256 3.90 14.96 -9.61
CA ASP A 256 3.93 13.97 -8.52
C ASP A 256 2.68 14.07 -7.65
N GLY A 257 2.31 15.27 -7.19
CA GLY A 257 1.11 15.50 -6.41
C GLY A 257 -0.16 15.12 -7.17
N MET A 258 -0.22 15.40 -8.48
CA MET A 258 -1.31 14.94 -9.33
C MET A 258 -1.33 13.41 -9.48
N ALA A 259 -0.17 12.77 -9.60
CA ALA A 259 -0.08 11.32 -9.67
C ALA A 259 -0.60 10.66 -8.39
N GLU A 260 -0.19 11.17 -7.23
CA GLU A 260 -0.62 10.72 -5.92
C GLU A 260 -2.14 10.87 -5.76
N ALA A 261 -2.69 12.05 -6.08
CA ALA A 261 -4.12 12.27 -5.98
C ALA A 261 -4.94 11.39 -6.95
N LEU A 262 -4.45 11.17 -8.18
CA LEU A 262 -5.09 10.26 -9.14
C LEU A 262 -5.03 8.80 -8.66
N GLN A 263 -3.94 8.38 -8.04
CA GLN A 263 -3.77 7.04 -7.51
C GLN A 263 -4.76 6.79 -6.37
N GLN A 264 -4.83 7.70 -5.41
CA GLN A 264 -5.71 7.57 -4.24
C GLN A 264 -7.20 7.71 -4.58
N THR A 265 -7.53 8.41 -5.67
CA THR A 265 -8.90 8.46 -6.21
C THR A 265 -9.23 7.29 -7.16
N GLY A 266 -8.33 6.31 -7.30
CA GLY A 266 -8.53 5.09 -8.09
C GLY A 266 -8.30 5.23 -9.59
N ASN A 267 -7.91 6.40 -10.08
CA ASN A 267 -7.52 6.61 -11.48
C ASN A 267 -6.05 6.23 -11.71
N LEU A 268 -5.79 4.92 -11.64
CA LEU A 268 -4.43 4.37 -11.80
C LEU A 268 -3.80 4.72 -13.15
N SER A 269 -4.57 4.68 -14.24
CA SER A 269 -4.05 5.04 -15.58
C SER A 269 -3.54 6.48 -15.63
N GLY A 270 -4.32 7.42 -15.07
CA GLY A 270 -3.93 8.82 -14.94
C GLY A 270 -2.70 8.99 -14.05
N ALA A 271 -2.65 8.29 -12.91
CA ALA A 271 -1.52 8.33 -11.99
C ALA A 271 -0.21 7.91 -12.67
N LEU A 272 -0.23 6.78 -13.40
CA LEU A 272 0.93 6.31 -14.16
C LEU A 272 1.39 7.34 -15.21
N GLY A 273 0.45 8.03 -15.87
CA GLY A 273 0.76 9.10 -16.81
C GLY A 273 1.42 10.31 -16.15
N ALA A 274 0.94 10.70 -14.96
CA ALA A 274 1.48 11.83 -14.20
C ALA A 274 2.87 11.53 -13.62
N TYR A 275 3.10 10.35 -13.04
CA TYR A 275 4.43 9.92 -12.59
C TYR A 275 5.46 9.90 -13.72
N LYS A 276 5.07 9.46 -14.93
CA LYS A 276 5.96 9.51 -16.11
C LYS A 276 6.36 10.94 -16.46
N LYS A 277 5.46 11.92 -16.32
CA LYS A 277 5.78 13.34 -16.55
C LYS A 277 6.71 13.89 -15.48
N ALA A 278 6.47 13.59 -14.20
CA ALA A 278 7.38 13.95 -13.12
C ALA A 278 8.80 13.39 -13.36
N LEU A 279 8.91 12.11 -13.73
CA LEU A 279 10.18 11.45 -14.04
C LEU A 279 10.82 11.90 -15.36
N ALA A 280 10.06 12.47 -16.30
CA ALA A 280 10.64 13.07 -17.51
C ALA A 280 11.36 14.39 -17.19
N ILE A 281 10.91 15.10 -16.15
CA ILE A 281 11.53 16.34 -15.66
C ILE A 281 12.71 16.03 -14.73
N GLU A 282 12.52 15.09 -13.78
CA GLU A 282 13.56 14.67 -12.84
C GLU A 282 13.84 13.15 -12.90
N PRO A 283 14.59 12.67 -13.91
CA PRO A 283 14.80 11.24 -14.14
C PRO A 283 15.55 10.51 -13.02
N ARG A 284 16.28 11.25 -12.17
CA ARG A 284 17.07 10.69 -11.06
C ARG A 284 16.33 10.74 -9.72
N ASN A 285 15.10 11.25 -9.67
CA ASN A 285 14.32 11.33 -8.45
C ASN A 285 13.85 9.92 -8.03
N SER A 286 14.57 9.33 -7.06
CA SER A 286 14.29 7.97 -6.58
C SER A 286 12.96 7.86 -5.84
N ASN A 287 12.47 8.94 -5.22
CA ASN A 287 11.17 8.95 -4.55
C ASN A 287 10.02 8.83 -5.56
N TYR A 288 10.04 9.66 -6.60
CA TYR A 288 9.03 9.58 -7.69
C TYR A 288 9.06 8.22 -8.38
N ARG A 289 10.26 7.68 -8.60
CA ARG A 289 10.41 6.35 -9.21
C ARG A 289 9.85 5.25 -8.30
N PHE A 290 10.03 5.36 -6.99
CA PHE A 290 9.48 4.42 -6.04
C PHE A 290 7.96 4.49 -5.99
N LYS A 291 7.37 5.69 -5.88
CA LYS A 291 5.91 5.90 -5.94
C LYS A 291 5.33 5.37 -7.26
N PHE A 292 6.00 5.62 -8.39
CA PHE A 292 5.63 5.08 -9.70
C PHE A 292 5.65 3.55 -9.72
N ALA A 293 6.67 2.92 -9.14
CA ALA A 293 6.74 1.46 -9.00
C ALA A 293 5.56 0.91 -8.19
N LEU A 294 5.18 1.57 -7.09
CA LEU A 294 4.01 1.17 -6.29
C LEU A 294 2.70 1.28 -7.09
N ALA A 295 2.49 2.37 -7.83
CA ALA A 295 1.33 2.53 -8.70
C ALA A 295 1.27 1.46 -9.81
N LEU A 296 2.43 1.01 -10.33
CA LEU A 296 2.52 -0.10 -11.27
C LEU A 296 2.11 -1.43 -10.61
N VAL A 297 2.49 -1.67 -9.36
CA VAL A 297 2.04 -2.86 -8.59
C VAL A 297 0.52 -2.85 -8.41
N GLU A 298 -0.07 -1.72 -8.03
CA GLU A 298 -1.53 -1.57 -7.89
C GLU A 298 -2.26 -1.77 -9.21
N SER A 299 -1.61 -1.46 -10.34
CA SER A 299 -2.12 -1.70 -11.69
C SER A 299 -1.84 -3.12 -12.22
N ASP A 300 -1.36 -4.04 -11.37
CA ASP A 300 -0.90 -5.40 -11.69
C ASP A 300 0.20 -5.49 -12.76
N ARG A 301 0.95 -4.40 -12.98
CA ARG A 301 2.08 -4.31 -13.91
C ARG A 301 3.41 -4.63 -13.21
N ARG A 302 3.49 -5.83 -12.63
CA ARG A 302 4.61 -6.23 -11.75
C ARG A 302 5.98 -6.20 -12.43
N ALA A 303 6.07 -6.61 -13.69
CA ALA A 303 7.32 -6.61 -14.45
C ALA A 303 7.88 -5.19 -14.61
N ASP A 304 7.01 -4.22 -14.92
CA ASP A 304 7.40 -2.82 -15.05
C ASP A 304 7.82 -2.23 -13.70
N ALA A 305 7.10 -2.58 -12.62
CA ALA A 305 7.46 -2.16 -11.27
C ALA A 305 8.86 -2.66 -10.87
N ILE A 306 9.18 -3.93 -11.15
CA ILE A 306 10.51 -4.50 -10.93
C ILE A 306 11.57 -3.72 -11.70
N ALA A 307 11.32 -3.35 -12.95
CA ALA A 307 12.25 -2.55 -13.76
C ALA A 307 12.50 -1.16 -13.13
N GLN A 308 11.46 -0.50 -12.61
CA GLN A 308 11.60 0.78 -11.91
C GLN A 308 12.41 0.65 -10.62
N LEU A 309 12.18 -0.39 -9.81
CA LEU A 309 12.93 -0.64 -8.59
C LEU A 309 14.41 -0.93 -8.87
N LYS A 310 14.71 -1.68 -9.93
CA LYS A 310 16.10 -1.92 -10.36
C LYS A 310 16.82 -0.61 -10.73
N GLN A 311 16.16 0.31 -11.44
CA GLN A 311 16.73 1.62 -11.74
C GLN A 311 17.02 2.48 -10.49
N ILE A 312 16.22 2.34 -9.41
CA ILE A 312 16.56 2.96 -8.12
C ILE A 312 17.86 2.36 -7.58
N LEU A 313 18.00 1.02 -7.64
CA LEU A 313 19.16 0.32 -7.12
C LEU A 313 20.43 0.50 -7.97
N ASP A 314 20.30 0.84 -9.25
CA ASP A 314 21.45 1.19 -10.11
C ASP A 314 22.11 2.51 -9.67
N THR A 315 21.32 3.44 -9.12
CA THR A 315 21.82 4.75 -8.64
C THR A 315 22.07 4.77 -7.15
N THR A 316 21.24 4.07 -6.37
CA THR A 316 21.31 3.97 -4.92
C THR A 316 21.27 2.49 -4.51
N PRO A 317 22.41 1.77 -4.57
CA PRO A 317 22.44 0.32 -4.32
C PRO A 317 21.92 -0.11 -2.95
N ASN A 318 21.98 0.76 -1.95
CA ASN A 318 21.55 0.47 -0.57
C ASN A 318 20.19 1.11 -0.23
N ASN A 319 19.33 1.33 -1.22
CA ASN A 319 17.96 1.80 -0.98
C ASN A 319 17.11 0.68 -0.36
N ALA A 320 16.97 0.71 0.98
CA ALA A 320 16.27 -0.34 1.72
C ALA A 320 14.77 -0.49 1.32
N PRO A 321 13.97 0.58 1.15
CA PRO A 321 12.59 0.45 0.65
C PRO A 321 12.50 -0.27 -0.70
N ALA A 322 13.38 0.07 -1.65
CA ALA A 322 13.40 -0.56 -2.96
C ALA A 322 13.80 -2.04 -2.91
N LEU A 323 14.80 -2.40 -2.08
CA LEU A 323 15.21 -3.79 -1.88
C LEU A 323 14.09 -4.66 -1.29
N LEU A 324 13.38 -4.15 -0.29
CA LEU A 324 12.27 -4.87 0.33
C LEU A 324 11.12 -5.09 -0.66
N GLN A 325 10.72 -4.04 -1.39
CA GLN A 325 9.66 -4.16 -2.40
C GLN A 325 10.05 -5.07 -3.56
N LEU A 326 11.31 -5.01 -4.00
CA LEU A 326 11.83 -5.90 -5.04
C LEU A 326 11.78 -7.36 -4.58
N GLY A 327 12.19 -7.62 -3.33
CA GLY A 327 12.09 -8.93 -2.70
C GLY A 327 10.67 -9.47 -2.65
N ASP A 328 9.72 -8.65 -2.18
CA ASP A 328 8.29 -9.00 -2.12
C ASP A 328 7.70 -9.31 -3.49
N LEU A 329 8.01 -8.51 -4.51
CA LEU A 329 7.54 -8.76 -5.88
C LEU A 329 8.12 -10.04 -6.46
N HIS A 330 9.40 -10.33 -6.24
CA HIS A 330 9.99 -11.59 -6.67
C HIS A 330 9.37 -12.80 -5.95
N LEU A 331 9.05 -12.70 -4.66
CA LEU A 331 8.28 -13.74 -3.95
C LEU A 331 6.92 -13.97 -4.61
N LYS A 332 6.16 -12.90 -4.88
CA LYS A 332 4.84 -13.00 -5.51
C LYS A 332 4.88 -13.51 -6.96
N SER A 333 6.03 -13.39 -7.62
CA SER A 333 6.28 -13.89 -8.96
C SER A 333 7.00 -15.25 -8.99
N ASN A 334 7.15 -15.92 -7.85
CA ASN A 334 7.82 -17.20 -7.70
C ASN A 334 9.31 -17.21 -8.11
N HIS A 335 9.95 -16.04 -8.16
CA HIS A 335 11.37 -15.89 -8.44
C HIS A 335 12.19 -15.92 -7.14
N TRP A 336 12.21 -17.10 -6.49
CA TRP A 336 12.72 -17.27 -5.12
C TRP A 336 14.20 -16.87 -4.95
N GLY A 337 15.04 -17.17 -5.94
CA GLY A 337 16.47 -16.81 -5.91
C GLY A 337 16.71 -15.30 -5.96
N ASP A 338 15.99 -14.60 -6.83
CA ASP A 338 16.05 -13.13 -6.92
C ASP A 338 15.50 -12.48 -5.65
N ALA A 339 14.40 -13.02 -5.12
CA ALA A 339 13.83 -12.57 -3.85
C ALA A 339 14.86 -12.68 -2.72
N ALA A 340 15.50 -13.85 -2.58
CA ALA A 340 16.53 -14.08 -1.57
C ALA A 340 17.72 -13.12 -1.73
N THR A 341 18.12 -12.83 -2.97
CA THR A 341 19.21 -11.89 -3.27
C THR A 341 18.88 -10.46 -2.80
N ALA A 342 17.68 -9.95 -3.14
CA ALA A 342 17.24 -8.62 -2.72
C ALA A 342 17.05 -8.54 -1.20
N LEU A 343 16.41 -9.55 -0.60
CA LEU A 343 16.10 -9.58 0.83
C LEU A 343 17.35 -9.79 1.70
N LYS A 344 18.35 -10.52 1.24
CA LYS A 344 19.65 -10.63 1.93
C LYS A 344 20.33 -9.28 2.03
N ARG A 345 20.33 -8.50 0.93
CA ARG A 345 20.84 -7.11 0.94
C ARG A 345 20.02 -6.22 1.88
N TYR A 346 18.69 -6.37 1.88
CA TYR A 346 17.82 -5.62 2.79
C TYR A 346 18.12 -5.91 4.27
N VAL A 347 18.21 -7.18 4.65
CA VAL A 347 18.48 -7.61 6.04
C VAL A 347 19.88 -7.15 6.50
N ALA A 348 20.86 -7.06 5.59
CA ALA A 348 22.16 -6.49 5.93
C ALA A 348 22.09 -4.99 6.31
N LEU A 349 21.14 -4.24 5.76
CA LEU A 349 20.90 -2.84 6.10
C LEU A 349 19.98 -2.66 7.31
N ARG A 350 19.06 -3.61 7.54
CA ARG A 350 18.00 -3.55 8.55
C ARG A 350 17.91 -4.87 9.32
N ALA A 351 18.98 -5.19 10.05
CA ALA A 351 19.12 -6.49 10.72
C ALA A 351 18.07 -6.77 11.82
N THR A 352 17.41 -5.74 12.35
CA THR A 352 16.37 -5.87 13.38
C THR A 352 14.95 -5.74 12.83
N ASP A 353 14.78 -5.67 11.50
CA ASP A 353 13.44 -5.71 10.90
C ASP A 353 12.94 -7.15 10.74
N PHE A 354 11.82 -7.43 11.40
CA PHE A 354 11.13 -8.72 11.31
C PHE A 354 10.71 -9.04 9.88
N THR A 355 10.19 -8.07 9.13
CA THR A 355 9.61 -8.30 7.80
C THR A 355 10.68 -8.80 6.82
N GLY A 356 11.85 -8.16 6.82
CA GLY A 356 13.00 -8.60 6.03
C GLY A 356 13.43 -10.03 6.33
N ARG A 357 13.59 -10.38 7.62
CA ARG A 357 14.01 -11.73 8.03
C ARG A 357 12.96 -12.79 7.70
N PHE A 358 11.70 -12.51 8.00
CA PHE A 358 10.59 -13.39 7.69
C PHE A 358 10.50 -13.65 6.18
N ASN A 359 10.51 -12.60 5.36
CA ASN A 359 10.44 -12.74 3.91
C ASN A 359 11.68 -13.44 3.32
N LEU A 360 12.87 -13.22 3.88
CA LEU A 360 14.07 -13.94 3.45
C LEU A 360 13.96 -15.44 3.79
N GLY A 361 13.42 -15.78 4.96
CA GLY A 361 13.08 -17.16 5.33
C GLY A 361 12.08 -17.79 4.36
N VAL A 362 11.05 -17.04 3.95
CA VAL A 362 10.08 -17.47 2.93
C VAL A 362 10.76 -17.73 1.59
N ALA A 363 11.63 -16.82 1.14
CA ALA A 363 12.37 -16.98 -0.12
C ALA A 363 13.23 -18.26 -0.10
N TYR A 364 13.92 -18.53 1.01
CA TYR A 364 14.73 -19.75 1.15
C TYR A 364 13.87 -21.02 1.26
N ASP A 365 12.74 -21.00 1.96
CA ASP A 365 11.82 -22.15 2.05
C ASP A 365 11.33 -22.57 0.65
N TYR A 366 10.87 -21.61 -0.16
CA TYR A 366 10.40 -21.91 -1.52
C TYR A 366 11.55 -22.25 -2.49
N ALA A 367 12.77 -21.78 -2.23
CA ALA A 367 13.97 -22.21 -2.94
C ALA A 367 14.51 -23.58 -2.45
N ALA A 368 13.82 -24.27 -1.54
CA ALA A 368 14.24 -25.52 -0.89
C ALA A 368 15.58 -25.43 -0.12
N LYS A 369 16.02 -24.22 0.22
CA LYS A 369 17.19 -23.95 1.08
C LYS A 369 16.77 -23.94 2.54
N PHE A 370 16.36 -25.10 3.02
CA PHE A 370 15.68 -25.23 4.31
C PHE A 370 16.52 -24.80 5.52
N ASP A 371 17.83 -25.04 5.54
CA ASP A 371 18.69 -24.62 6.66
C ASP A 371 18.84 -23.09 6.72
N ASP A 372 19.03 -22.44 5.56
CA ASP A 372 19.04 -20.98 5.46
C ASP A 372 17.69 -20.40 5.90
N ALA A 373 16.58 -21.03 5.50
CA ALA A 373 15.23 -20.62 5.90
C ALA A 373 15.04 -20.71 7.42
N LEU A 374 15.41 -21.83 8.03
CA LEU A 374 15.32 -22.05 9.48
C LEU A 374 16.19 -21.04 10.25
N ALA A 375 17.39 -20.71 9.75
CA ALA A 375 18.24 -19.69 10.35
C ALA A 375 17.57 -18.31 10.34
N GLN A 376 16.95 -17.91 9.22
CA GLN A 376 16.25 -16.62 9.16
C GLN A 376 14.98 -16.61 10.02
N TYR A 377 14.22 -17.71 10.06
CA TYR A 377 13.05 -17.81 10.93
C TYR A 377 13.42 -17.80 12.40
N ALA A 378 14.56 -18.39 12.81
CA ALA A 378 15.04 -18.32 14.18
C ALA A 378 15.34 -16.87 14.59
N GLU A 379 15.96 -16.10 13.71
CA GLU A 379 16.18 -14.66 13.94
C GLU A 379 14.87 -13.86 13.94
N ALA A 380 13.91 -14.19 13.06
CA ALA A 380 12.58 -13.58 13.09
C ALA A 380 11.81 -13.90 14.39
N GLU A 381 11.94 -15.13 14.90
CA GLU A 381 11.34 -15.61 16.15
C GLU A 381 11.91 -14.88 17.38
N LYS A 382 13.20 -14.49 17.36
CA LYS A 382 13.79 -13.62 18.40
C LYS A 382 13.16 -12.22 18.40
N LEU A 383 12.86 -11.67 17.22
CA LEU A 383 12.26 -10.34 17.09
C LEU A 383 10.76 -10.34 17.45
N ARG A 384 10.06 -11.42 17.10
CA ARG A 384 8.63 -11.61 17.40
C ARG A 384 8.37 -13.08 17.79
N PRO A 385 8.47 -13.42 19.10
CA PRO A 385 8.25 -14.80 19.56
C PRO A 385 6.80 -15.27 19.38
N ASP A 386 5.84 -14.33 19.39
CA ASP A 386 4.41 -14.57 19.29
C ASP A 386 3.88 -14.40 17.85
N ASP A 387 4.69 -14.70 16.84
CA ASP A 387 4.27 -14.72 15.43
C ASP A 387 3.87 -16.13 14.97
N ALA A 388 2.56 -16.35 14.82
CA ALA A 388 2.02 -17.66 14.44
C ALA A 388 2.48 -18.10 13.03
N ALA A 389 2.63 -17.16 12.09
CA ALA A 389 3.04 -17.43 10.71
C ALA A 389 4.46 -18.02 10.63
N THR A 390 5.38 -17.50 11.44
CA THR A 390 6.76 -18.01 11.56
C THR A 390 6.75 -19.44 12.07
N LYS A 391 5.99 -19.73 13.14
CA LYS A 391 5.85 -21.10 13.67
C LYS A 391 5.28 -22.06 12.63
N ASN A 392 4.22 -21.65 11.93
CA ASN A 392 3.64 -22.44 10.85
C ASN A 392 4.64 -22.73 9.72
N ASN A 393 5.41 -21.73 9.29
CA ASN A 393 6.39 -21.91 8.22
C ASN A 393 7.54 -22.84 8.63
N VAL A 394 8.03 -22.74 9.87
CA VAL A 394 9.01 -23.68 10.43
C VAL A 394 8.42 -25.10 10.49
N GLY A 395 7.16 -25.25 10.93
CA GLY A 395 6.47 -26.54 10.93
C GLY A 395 6.34 -27.16 9.53
N ARG A 396 6.06 -26.35 8.51
CA ARG A 396 6.03 -26.80 7.10
C ARG A 396 7.40 -27.31 6.63
N ILE A 397 8.49 -26.65 7.01
CA ILE A 397 9.85 -27.12 6.68
C ILE A 397 10.13 -28.46 7.36
N TYR A 398 9.77 -28.62 8.64
CA TYR A 398 9.92 -29.91 9.32
C TYR A 398 9.10 -31.01 8.67
N PHE A 399 7.86 -30.73 8.25
CA PHE A 399 7.05 -31.69 7.51
C PHE A 399 7.70 -32.10 6.17
N LYS A 400 8.22 -31.15 5.38
CA LYS A 400 8.94 -31.43 4.13
C LYS A 400 10.21 -32.29 4.33
N ARG A 401 10.77 -32.27 5.54
CA ARG A 401 11.94 -33.06 5.95
C ARG A 401 11.57 -34.35 6.69
N ASP A 402 10.29 -34.75 6.67
CA ASP A 402 9.76 -35.92 7.37
C ASP A 402 9.96 -35.91 8.90
N ARG A 403 10.18 -34.73 9.48
CA ARG A 403 10.32 -34.51 10.93
C ARG A 403 8.95 -34.23 11.53
N LEU A 404 8.08 -35.25 11.51
CA LEU A 404 6.64 -35.09 11.77
C LEU A 404 6.34 -34.57 13.20
N ASP A 405 7.02 -35.05 14.23
CA ASP A 405 6.78 -34.61 15.63
C ASP A 405 7.13 -33.13 15.86
N GLU A 406 8.20 -32.65 15.22
CA GLU A 406 8.61 -31.26 15.30
C GLU A 406 7.67 -30.35 14.51
N ALA A 407 7.16 -30.84 13.39
CA ALA A 407 6.11 -30.17 12.63
C ALA A 407 4.84 -30.02 13.49
N VAL A 408 4.36 -31.10 14.12
CA VAL A 408 3.22 -31.08 15.06
C VAL A 408 3.46 -30.07 16.18
N THR A 409 4.64 -30.08 16.79
CA THR A 409 5.00 -29.14 17.86
C THR A 409 4.89 -27.69 17.39
N LYS A 410 5.44 -27.36 16.21
CA LYS A 410 5.43 -26.00 15.66
C LYS A 410 4.03 -25.56 15.23
N PHE A 411 3.22 -26.44 14.65
CA PHE A 411 1.81 -26.10 14.34
C PHE A 411 0.97 -25.90 15.59
N ASN A 412 1.17 -26.70 16.64
CA ASN A 412 0.51 -26.47 17.93
C ASN A 412 0.94 -25.14 18.57
N GLN A 413 2.22 -24.76 18.47
CA GLN A 413 2.67 -23.43 18.90
C GLN A 413 1.98 -22.31 18.11
N ALA A 414 1.84 -22.46 16.79
CA ALA A 414 1.11 -21.50 15.96
C ALA A 414 -0.36 -21.36 16.40
N LEU A 415 -1.04 -22.49 16.64
CA LEU A 415 -2.45 -22.51 17.07
C LEU A 415 -2.67 -22.06 18.52
N LYS A 416 -1.63 -22.11 19.36
CA LYS A 416 -1.66 -21.52 20.71
C LYS A 416 -1.65 -19.99 20.64
N ILE A 417 -0.89 -19.43 19.70
CA ILE A 417 -0.81 -17.99 19.46
C ILE A 417 -2.10 -17.49 18.77
N ASP A 418 -2.50 -18.15 17.69
CA ASP A 418 -3.71 -17.84 16.93
C ASP A 418 -4.56 -19.12 16.70
N PRO A 419 -5.58 -19.36 17.55
CA PRO A 419 -6.48 -20.50 17.40
C PRO A 419 -7.30 -20.51 16.10
N GLU A 420 -7.46 -19.37 15.43
CA GLU A 420 -8.15 -19.23 14.15
C GLU A 420 -7.19 -19.26 12.95
N PHE A 421 -5.92 -19.61 13.16
CA PHE A 421 -4.97 -19.75 12.05
C PHE A 421 -5.25 -21.03 11.25
N TYR A 422 -6.19 -20.93 10.30
CA TYR A 422 -6.69 -22.07 9.54
C TYR A 422 -5.60 -22.86 8.81
N ASP A 423 -4.58 -22.20 8.26
CA ASP A 423 -3.50 -22.88 7.54
C ASP A 423 -2.66 -23.77 8.49
N ALA A 424 -2.37 -23.31 9.71
CA ALA A 424 -1.69 -24.12 10.72
C ALA A 424 -2.52 -25.33 11.16
N ARG A 425 -3.85 -25.18 11.25
CA ARG A 425 -4.77 -26.28 11.58
C ARG A 425 -4.85 -27.32 10.46
N ILE A 426 -4.94 -26.88 9.21
CA ILE A 426 -4.89 -27.73 8.02
C ILE A 426 -3.57 -28.52 8.02
N ASN A 427 -2.44 -27.83 8.20
CA ASN A 427 -1.14 -28.47 8.20
C ASN A 427 -1.00 -29.49 9.35
N LEU A 428 -1.43 -29.14 10.57
CA LEU A 428 -1.44 -30.07 11.70
C LEU A 428 -2.27 -31.32 11.39
N ALA A 429 -3.46 -31.16 10.83
CA ALA A 429 -4.32 -32.28 10.47
C ALA A 429 -3.64 -33.21 9.44
N ILE A 430 -2.99 -32.64 8.43
CA ILE A 430 -2.24 -33.40 7.41
C ILE A 430 -1.08 -34.16 8.03
N VAL A 431 -0.28 -33.52 8.89
CA VAL A 431 0.88 -34.18 9.54
C VAL A 431 0.42 -35.31 10.47
N LEU A 432 -0.66 -35.12 11.23
CA LEU A 432 -1.23 -36.17 12.06
C LEU A 432 -1.73 -37.36 11.22
N ALA A 433 -2.30 -37.09 10.04
CA ALA A 433 -2.69 -38.14 9.09
C ALA A 433 -1.46 -38.89 8.55
N ALA A 434 -0.37 -38.18 8.23
CA ALA A 434 0.90 -38.79 7.82
C ALA A 434 1.48 -39.70 8.92
N GLN A 435 1.30 -39.33 10.19
CA GLN A 435 1.62 -40.17 11.36
C GLN A 435 0.64 -41.34 11.57
N LYS A 436 -0.38 -41.47 10.72
CA LYS A 436 -1.51 -42.41 10.88
C LYS A 436 -2.30 -42.21 12.17
N ASN A 437 -2.19 -41.03 12.79
CA ASN A 437 -3.00 -40.62 13.93
C ASN A 437 -4.32 -40.02 13.42
N TRP A 438 -5.14 -40.89 12.82
CA TRP A 438 -6.35 -40.48 12.09
C TRP A 438 -7.38 -39.80 12.98
N ASP A 439 -7.54 -40.23 14.23
CA ASP A 439 -8.51 -39.64 15.16
C ASP A 439 -8.10 -38.22 15.56
N ALA A 440 -6.83 -37.98 15.88
CA ALA A 440 -6.34 -36.63 16.16
C ALA A 440 -6.41 -35.73 14.93
N SER A 441 -6.09 -36.27 13.74
CA SER A 441 -6.25 -35.56 12.48
C SER A 441 -7.71 -35.16 12.22
N SER A 442 -8.65 -36.10 12.38
CA SER A 442 -10.09 -35.84 12.22
C SER A 442 -10.61 -34.81 13.22
N ALA A 443 -10.11 -34.80 14.46
CA ALA A 443 -10.45 -33.76 15.44
C ALA A 443 -10.05 -32.35 14.96
N GLN A 444 -8.88 -32.21 14.30
CA GLN A 444 -8.46 -30.93 13.74
C GLN A 444 -9.34 -30.50 12.56
N TRP A 445 -9.70 -31.43 11.67
CA TRP A 445 -10.62 -31.16 10.56
C TRP A 445 -12.02 -30.78 11.04
N GLN A 446 -12.55 -31.46 12.05
CA GLN A 446 -13.84 -31.12 12.68
C GLN A 446 -13.81 -29.72 13.29
N THR A 447 -12.74 -29.38 14.01
CA THR A 447 -12.56 -28.05 14.58
C THR A 447 -12.48 -26.98 13.48
N LEU A 448 -11.74 -27.24 12.39
CA LEU A 448 -11.70 -26.34 11.24
C LEU A 448 -13.09 -26.14 10.63
N ALA A 449 -13.82 -27.22 10.37
CA ALA A 449 -15.14 -27.17 9.78
C ALA A 449 -16.13 -26.37 10.64
N ALA A 450 -16.15 -26.61 11.95
CA ALA A 450 -17.03 -25.90 12.88
C ALA A 450 -16.73 -24.40 12.92
N THR A 451 -15.47 -24.01 13.04
CA THR A 451 -15.06 -22.59 13.11
C THR A 451 -15.32 -21.87 11.78
N VAL A 452 -14.97 -22.49 10.66
CA VAL A 452 -15.15 -21.90 9.33
C VAL A 452 -16.64 -21.75 9.00
N GLU A 453 -17.48 -22.74 9.31
CA GLU A 453 -18.93 -22.67 9.05
C GLU A 453 -19.60 -21.57 9.89
N LYS A 454 -19.23 -21.46 11.17
CA LYS A 454 -19.69 -20.36 12.04
C LYS A 454 -19.34 -18.99 11.44
N ARG A 455 -18.11 -18.81 10.95
CA ARG A 455 -17.69 -17.54 10.35
C ARG A 455 -18.35 -17.29 9.00
N ARG A 456 -18.54 -18.32 8.18
CA ARG A 456 -19.17 -18.26 6.84
C ARG A 456 -20.63 -17.82 6.93
N THR A 457 -21.36 -18.32 7.92
CA THR A 457 -22.76 -17.98 8.17
C THR A 457 -22.93 -16.59 8.77
N ALA A 458 -21.96 -16.12 9.57
CA ALA A 458 -22.00 -14.80 10.20
C ALA A 458 -21.65 -13.63 9.27
N THR A 459 -20.82 -13.84 8.24
CA THR A 459 -20.43 -12.76 7.33
C THR A 459 -21.51 -12.49 6.27
N THR A 460 -21.56 -11.27 5.73
CA THR A 460 -22.36 -10.89 4.55
C THR A 460 -21.50 -10.71 3.29
N ASP A 461 -20.17 -10.67 3.44
CA ASP A 461 -19.22 -10.47 2.34
C ASP A 461 -19.17 -11.72 1.44
N ALA A 462 -19.55 -11.56 0.17
CA ALA A 462 -19.62 -12.66 -0.78
C ALA A 462 -18.24 -13.27 -1.12
N SER A 463 -17.19 -12.45 -1.17
CA SER A 463 -15.81 -12.91 -1.43
C SER A 463 -15.30 -13.74 -0.26
N LEU A 464 -15.51 -13.23 0.96
CA LEU A 464 -15.15 -13.96 2.18
C LEU A 464 -15.95 -15.26 2.29
N LYS A 465 -17.26 -15.25 2.05
CA LYS A 465 -18.09 -16.48 2.02
C LYS A 465 -17.54 -17.53 1.07
N LYS A 466 -17.17 -17.12 -0.16
CA LYS A 466 -16.59 -18.02 -1.16
C LYS A 466 -15.27 -18.63 -0.67
N SER A 467 -14.38 -17.81 -0.10
CA SER A 467 -13.09 -18.30 0.44
C SER A 467 -13.28 -19.27 1.61
N LEU A 468 -14.24 -19.01 2.50
CA LEU A 468 -14.57 -19.88 3.63
C LEU A 468 -15.22 -21.19 3.16
N ALA A 469 -16.05 -21.15 2.12
CA ALA A 469 -16.60 -22.36 1.51
C ALA A 469 -15.50 -23.29 0.97
N ALA A 470 -14.45 -22.75 0.35
CA ALA A 470 -13.31 -23.55 -0.11
C ALA A 470 -12.53 -24.20 1.04
N ARG A 471 -12.33 -23.48 2.16
CA ARG A 471 -11.69 -24.03 3.37
C ARG A 471 -12.55 -25.11 4.03
N LEU A 472 -13.87 -24.93 4.04
CA LEU A 472 -14.80 -25.92 4.58
C LEU A 472 -14.83 -27.19 3.71
N ALA A 473 -14.80 -27.04 2.38
CA ALA A 473 -14.66 -28.17 1.45
C ALA A 473 -13.35 -28.95 1.69
N THR A 474 -12.24 -28.23 1.96
CA THR A 474 -10.95 -28.84 2.33
C THR A 474 -11.08 -29.68 3.61
N ALA A 475 -11.78 -29.15 4.63
CA ALA A 475 -12.00 -29.87 5.89
C ALA A 475 -12.79 -31.18 5.69
N TYR A 476 -13.86 -31.14 4.89
CA TYR A 476 -14.64 -32.34 4.59
C TYR A 476 -13.88 -33.35 3.74
N SER A 477 -13.03 -32.90 2.81
CA SER A 477 -12.14 -33.79 2.05
C SER A 477 -11.15 -34.52 2.98
N GLY A 478 -10.57 -33.79 3.94
CA GLY A 478 -9.67 -34.36 4.96
C GLY A 478 -10.36 -35.39 5.84
N LEU A 479 -11.59 -35.12 6.32
CA LEU A 479 -12.39 -36.06 7.08
C LEU A 479 -12.71 -37.32 6.28
N ALA A 480 -13.19 -37.16 5.05
CA ALA A 480 -13.52 -38.29 4.19
C ALA A 480 -12.29 -39.17 3.91
N SER A 481 -11.12 -38.56 3.70
CA SER A 481 -9.87 -39.28 3.48
C SER A 481 -9.44 -40.08 4.72
N ASN A 482 -9.51 -39.49 5.91
CA ASN A 482 -9.22 -40.18 7.17
C ASN A 482 -10.21 -41.33 7.46
N ASP A 483 -11.48 -41.14 7.11
CA ASP A 483 -12.51 -42.17 7.27
C ASP A 483 -12.30 -43.32 6.28
N LEU A 484 -11.94 -43.03 5.02
CA LEU A 484 -11.57 -44.05 4.04
C LEU A 484 -10.36 -44.87 4.51
N ALA A 485 -9.32 -44.22 5.05
CA ALA A 485 -8.14 -44.91 5.58
C ALA A 485 -8.48 -45.87 6.74
N GLN A 486 -9.59 -45.62 7.44
CA GLN A 486 -10.11 -46.43 8.53
C GLN A 486 -11.26 -47.36 8.12
N ASN A 487 -11.55 -47.50 6.82
CA ASN A 487 -12.68 -48.26 6.28
C ASN A 487 -14.06 -47.80 6.78
N LYS A 488 -14.20 -46.55 7.25
CA LYS A 488 -15.45 -45.93 7.70
C LYS A 488 -16.22 -45.34 6.51
N PHE A 489 -16.55 -46.19 5.54
CA PHE A 489 -17.06 -45.78 4.22
C PHE A 489 -18.35 -44.94 4.25
N LYS A 490 -19.28 -45.24 5.18
CA LYS A 490 -20.52 -44.45 5.33
C LYS A 490 -20.26 -43.01 5.81
N ALA A 491 -19.29 -42.84 6.71
CA ALA A 491 -18.90 -41.53 7.22
C ALA A 491 -18.19 -40.73 6.12
N ALA A 492 -17.25 -41.35 5.40
CA ALA A 492 -16.60 -40.75 4.24
C ALA A 492 -17.61 -40.29 3.16
N ALA A 493 -18.61 -41.11 2.84
CA ALA A 493 -19.66 -40.74 1.91
C ALA A 493 -20.50 -39.53 2.40
N ALA A 494 -20.73 -39.40 3.71
CA ALA A 494 -21.43 -38.25 4.27
C ALA A 494 -20.63 -36.95 4.11
N ASP A 495 -19.31 -36.99 4.35
CA ASP A 495 -18.47 -35.81 4.21
C ASP A 495 -18.21 -35.42 2.75
N TYR A 496 -18.08 -36.38 1.82
CA TYR A 496 -18.07 -36.06 0.40
C TYR A 496 -19.38 -35.41 -0.07
N LYS A 497 -20.54 -35.85 0.43
CA LYS A 497 -21.82 -35.18 0.14
C LYS A 497 -21.81 -33.74 0.64
N ARG A 498 -21.29 -33.47 1.85
CA ARG A 498 -21.16 -32.09 2.38
C ARG A 498 -20.21 -31.25 1.53
N LEU A 499 -19.08 -31.80 1.08
CA LEU A 499 -18.15 -31.15 0.16
C LEU A 499 -18.85 -30.76 -1.14
N LEU A 500 -19.60 -31.68 -1.76
CA LEU A 500 -20.29 -31.45 -3.03
C LEU A 500 -21.43 -30.42 -2.95
N VAL A 501 -21.99 -30.16 -1.76
CA VAL A 501 -22.89 -29.01 -1.56
C VAL A 501 -22.13 -27.68 -1.74
N LEU A 502 -20.86 -27.62 -1.33
CA LEU A 502 -20.02 -26.42 -1.44
C LEU A 502 -19.37 -26.29 -2.82
N ASN A 503 -19.00 -27.42 -3.43
CA ASN A 503 -18.41 -27.47 -4.76
C ASN A 503 -19.09 -28.57 -5.62
N PRO A 504 -20.27 -28.31 -6.21
CA PRO A 504 -21.01 -29.31 -6.98
C PRO A 504 -20.28 -29.78 -8.24
N GLY A 505 -19.30 -29.01 -8.73
CA GLY A 505 -18.50 -29.29 -9.92
C GLY A 505 -17.29 -30.21 -9.67
N ASP A 506 -17.01 -30.56 -8.42
CA ASP A 506 -15.84 -31.36 -8.06
C ASP A 506 -16.00 -32.83 -8.49
N LEU A 507 -15.38 -33.19 -9.62
CA LEU A 507 -15.44 -34.55 -10.15
C LEU A 507 -14.60 -35.54 -9.33
N GLU A 508 -13.53 -35.08 -8.69
CA GLU A 508 -12.67 -35.91 -7.84
C GLU A 508 -13.41 -36.28 -6.56
N ALA A 509 -14.03 -35.30 -5.89
CA ALA A 509 -14.87 -35.55 -4.71
C ALA A 509 -16.09 -36.42 -5.06
N ARG A 510 -16.69 -36.23 -6.24
CA ARG A 510 -17.79 -37.09 -6.71
C ARG A 510 -17.32 -38.53 -6.97
N SER A 511 -16.13 -38.73 -7.52
CA SER A 511 -15.52 -40.05 -7.66
C SER A 511 -15.23 -40.68 -6.29
N GLY A 512 -14.72 -39.88 -5.33
CA GLY A 512 -14.54 -40.28 -3.93
C GLY A 512 -15.84 -40.73 -3.27
N LEU A 513 -16.94 -40.00 -3.50
CA LEU A 513 -18.28 -40.39 -3.05
C LEU A 513 -18.72 -41.73 -3.67
N GLY A 514 -18.55 -41.90 -4.98
CA GLY A 514 -18.90 -43.13 -5.69
C GLY A 514 -18.17 -44.35 -5.11
N ARG A 515 -16.85 -44.22 -4.88
CA ARG A 515 -16.03 -45.26 -4.25
C ARG A 515 -16.46 -45.54 -2.81
N ALA A 516 -16.70 -44.51 -2.01
CA ALA A 516 -17.15 -44.65 -0.62
C ALA A 516 -18.52 -45.36 -0.55
N LEU A 517 -19.47 -45.01 -1.40
CA LEU A 517 -20.79 -45.65 -1.46
C LEU A 517 -20.69 -47.11 -1.91
N TYR A 518 -19.86 -47.41 -2.92
CA TYR A 518 -19.61 -48.78 -3.37
C TYR A 518 -19.06 -49.65 -2.22
N GLN A 519 -18.03 -49.17 -1.52
CA GLN A 519 -17.44 -49.88 -0.38
C GLN A 519 -18.41 -50.00 0.81
N ALA A 520 -19.30 -49.02 0.99
CA ALA A 520 -20.41 -49.07 1.94
C ALA A 520 -21.55 -50.02 1.53
N LYS A 521 -21.45 -50.67 0.37
CA LYS A 521 -22.47 -51.53 -0.28
C LYS A 521 -23.76 -50.80 -0.67
N ASP A 522 -23.71 -49.47 -0.76
CA ASP A 522 -24.79 -48.66 -1.34
C ASP A 522 -24.58 -48.54 -2.86
N PHE A 523 -24.86 -49.64 -3.56
CA PHE A 523 -24.66 -49.72 -5.00
C PHE A 523 -25.62 -48.81 -5.79
N VAL A 524 -26.81 -48.52 -5.23
CA VAL A 524 -27.77 -47.61 -5.85
C VAL A 524 -27.23 -46.19 -5.83
N GLY A 525 -26.74 -45.73 -4.67
CA GLY A 525 -26.11 -44.43 -4.55
C GLY A 525 -24.82 -44.32 -5.38
N ALA A 526 -23.99 -45.36 -5.39
CA ALA A 526 -22.76 -45.39 -6.18
C ALA A 526 -23.05 -45.27 -7.69
N GLU A 527 -24.03 -46.03 -8.20
CA GLU A 527 -24.42 -45.96 -9.61
C GLU A 527 -24.91 -44.56 -9.99
N ALA A 528 -25.81 -43.98 -9.18
CA ALA A 528 -26.31 -42.63 -9.41
C ALA A 528 -25.15 -41.61 -9.47
N THR A 529 -24.18 -41.75 -8.56
CA THR A 529 -23.01 -40.87 -8.47
C THR A 529 -22.13 -40.95 -9.73
N TYR A 530 -21.81 -42.14 -10.24
CA TYR A 530 -21.01 -42.28 -11.47
C TYR A 530 -21.76 -41.83 -12.72
N ARG A 531 -23.08 -42.07 -12.79
CA ARG A 531 -23.91 -41.54 -13.89
C ARG A 531 -23.95 -40.00 -13.89
N GLU A 532 -23.95 -39.36 -12.72
CA GLU A 532 -23.81 -37.89 -12.64
C GLU A 532 -22.46 -37.41 -13.18
N ILE A 533 -21.35 -38.11 -12.90
CA ILE A 533 -20.04 -37.79 -13.47
C ILE A 533 -20.13 -37.83 -15.00
N LEU A 534 -20.66 -38.92 -15.55
CA LEU A 534 -20.80 -39.12 -17.00
C LEU A 534 -21.76 -38.14 -17.67
N THR A 535 -22.73 -37.57 -16.93
CA THR A 535 -23.60 -36.50 -17.44
C THR A 535 -22.81 -35.20 -17.65
N ARG A 536 -21.80 -34.94 -16.81
CA ARG A 536 -20.97 -33.74 -16.86
C ARG A 536 -19.74 -33.92 -17.75
N ASP A 537 -19.18 -35.11 -17.74
CA ASP A 537 -18.02 -35.52 -18.52
C ASP A 537 -18.29 -36.86 -19.23
N PRO A 538 -18.97 -36.83 -20.39
CA PRO A 538 -19.31 -38.04 -21.14
C PRO A 538 -18.10 -38.78 -21.73
N LYS A 539 -16.89 -38.20 -21.65
CA LYS A 539 -15.66 -38.82 -22.16
C LYS A 539 -14.79 -39.42 -21.06
N ASN A 540 -15.34 -39.55 -19.85
CA ASN A 540 -14.61 -40.09 -18.70
C ASN A 540 -14.56 -41.63 -18.72
N ALA A 541 -13.49 -42.19 -19.29
CA ALA A 541 -13.33 -43.64 -19.39
C ALA A 541 -13.29 -44.33 -18.00
N SER A 542 -12.63 -43.71 -17.01
CA SER A 542 -12.55 -44.26 -15.65
C SER A 542 -13.91 -44.31 -14.95
N ALA A 543 -14.76 -43.28 -15.10
CA ALA A 543 -16.11 -43.30 -14.55
C ALA A 543 -17.00 -44.36 -15.20
N TYR A 544 -16.82 -44.66 -16.50
CA TYR A 544 -17.48 -45.80 -17.15
C TYR A 544 -16.99 -47.14 -16.59
N ASN A 545 -15.68 -47.29 -16.34
CA ASN A 545 -15.14 -48.49 -15.69
C ASN A 545 -15.73 -48.66 -14.27
N ASP A 546 -15.71 -47.62 -13.46
CA ASP A 546 -16.25 -47.65 -12.10
C ASP A 546 -17.77 -47.93 -12.07
N LEU A 547 -18.53 -47.35 -13.01
CA LEU A 547 -19.94 -47.67 -13.20
C LEU A 547 -20.13 -49.17 -13.53
N GLY A 548 -19.28 -49.72 -14.40
CA GLY A 548 -19.28 -51.14 -14.73
C GLY A 548 -19.06 -52.03 -13.50
N VAL A 549 -18.14 -51.65 -12.62
CA VAL A 549 -17.87 -52.35 -11.35
C VAL A 549 -19.10 -52.33 -10.43
N VAL A 550 -19.77 -51.18 -10.32
CA VAL A 550 -21.00 -51.06 -9.53
C VAL A 550 -22.14 -51.92 -10.11
N LEU A 551 -22.35 -51.89 -11.43
CA LEU A 551 -23.39 -52.67 -12.10
C LEU A 551 -23.15 -54.17 -11.95
N GLU A 552 -21.89 -54.60 -12.02
CA GLU A 552 -21.52 -55.99 -11.75
C GLU A 552 -21.85 -56.41 -10.31
N ALA A 553 -21.55 -55.58 -9.32
CA ALA A 553 -21.91 -55.85 -7.93
C ALA A 553 -23.44 -55.91 -7.71
N LYS A 554 -24.21 -55.18 -8.53
CA LYS A 554 -25.68 -55.28 -8.60
C LYS A 554 -26.20 -56.49 -9.38
N LYS A 555 -25.30 -57.33 -9.91
CA LYS A 555 -25.60 -58.47 -10.81
C LYS A 555 -26.22 -58.07 -12.15
N ASP A 556 -26.13 -56.79 -12.54
CA ASP A 556 -26.48 -56.33 -13.89
C ASP A 556 -25.27 -56.54 -14.83
N ARG A 557 -25.12 -57.80 -15.24
CA ARG A 557 -24.00 -58.23 -16.08
C ARG A 557 -23.99 -57.54 -17.45
N LYS A 558 -25.18 -57.29 -18.03
CA LYS A 558 -25.30 -56.64 -19.33
C LYS A 558 -24.87 -55.18 -19.23
N GLY A 559 -25.45 -54.44 -18.29
CA GLY A 559 -25.07 -53.05 -18.05
C GLY A 559 -23.59 -52.89 -17.72
N ALA A 560 -23.01 -53.81 -16.95
CA ALA A 560 -21.57 -53.82 -16.67
C ALA A 560 -20.72 -53.95 -17.94
N LEU A 561 -21.03 -54.92 -18.81
CA LEU A 561 -20.31 -55.11 -20.09
C LEU A 561 -20.46 -53.90 -21.01
N ASP A 562 -21.64 -53.29 -21.06
CA ASP A 562 -21.88 -52.08 -21.86
C ASP A 562 -21.02 -50.92 -21.34
N ALA A 563 -20.99 -50.69 -20.02
CA ALA A 563 -20.19 -49.64 -19.39
C ALA A 563 -18.68 -49.85 -19.61
N TYR A 564 -18.16 -51.06 -19.39
CA TYR A 564 -16.74 -51.33 -19.67
C TYR A 564 -16.40 -51.18 -21.16
N SER A 565 -17.33 -51.55 -22.06
CA SER A 565 -17.12 -51.37 -23.50
C SER A 565 -17.05 -49.89 -23.88
N GLN A 566 -17.86 -49.02 -23.25
CA GLN A 566 -17.75 -47.57 -23.42
C GLN A 566 -16.41 -47.03 -22.91
N ALA A 567 -15.93 -47.51 -21.75
CA ALA A 567 -14.60 -47.17 -21.25
C ALA A 567 -13.50 -47.52 -22.27
N LEU A 568 -13.56 -48.71 -22.87
CA LEU A 568 -12.60 -49.17 -23.89
C LEU A 568 -12.74 -48.48 -25.24
N GLN A 569 -13.93 -47.99 -25.60
CA GLN A 569 -14.11 -47.17 -26.80
C GLN A 569 -13.46 -45.80 -26.65
N LEU A 570 -13.57 -45.20 -25.46
CA LEU A 570 -12.94 -43.92 -25.14
C LEU A 570 -11.44 -44.05 -24.93
N GLN A 571 -11.01 -45.14 -24.29
CA GLN A 571 -9.62 -45.43 -23.98
C GLN A 571 -9.32 -46.93 -24.19
N PRO A 572 -8.86 -47.34 -25.40
CA PRO A 572 -8.62 -48.74 -25.73
C PRO A 572 -7.59 -49.46 -24.85
N ASP A 573 -6.64 -48.73 -24.26
CA ASP A 573 -5.58 -49.25 -23.39
C ASP A 573 -5.93 -49.21 -21.89
N HIS A 574 -7.20 -48.94 -21.53
CA HIS A 574 -7.64 -48.90 -20.14
C HIS A 574 -7.58 -50.29 -19.47
N GLY A 575 -6.45 -50.61 -18.85
CA GLY A 575 -6.12 -51.96 -18.37
C GLY A 575 -7.14 -52.58 -17.40
N GLU A 576 -7.72 -51.78 -16.49
CA GLU A 576 -8.76 -52.27 -15.57
C GLU A 576 -10.03 -52.72 -16.31
N ALA A 577 -10.50 -51.94 -17.28
CA ALA A 577 -11.69 -52.24 -18.05
C ALA A 577 -11.47 -53.48 -18.94
N GLN A 578 -10.28 -53.63 -19.56
CA GLN A 578 -9.91 -54.83 -20.30
C GLN A 578 -9.97 -56.07 -19.41
N SER A 579 -9.36 -55.99 -18.23
CA SER A 579 -9.32 -57.07 -17.24
C SER A 579 -10.74 -57.44 -16.77
N ASN A 580 -11.59 -56.45 -16.50
CA ASN A 580 -12.97 -56.65 -16.10
C ASN A 580 -13.81 -57.32 -17.19
N VAL A 581 -13.70 -56.88 -18.45
CA VAL A 581 -14.40 -57.52 -19.59
C VAL A 581 -13.94 -58.96 -19.79
N ALA A 582 -12.63 -59.21 -19.80
CA ALA A 582 -12.07 -60.55 -19.96
C ALA A 582 -12.58 -61.51 -18.87
N ARG A 583 -12.52 -61.05 -17.61
CA ARG A 583 -13.01 -61.79 -16.43
C ARG A 583 -14.51 -62.05 -16.48
N LEU A 584 -15.30 -61.09 -16.94
CA LEU A 584 -16.74 -61.29 -17.11
C LEU A 584 -17.00 -62.32 -18.20
N LYS A 585 -16.46 -62.15 -19.41
CA LYS A 585 -16.68 -63.05 -20.55
C LYS A 585 -16.26 -64.49 -20.25
N SER A 586 -15.14 -64.73 -19.59
CA SER A 586 -14.68 -66.10 -19.25
C SER A 586 -15.63 -66.84 -18.31
N LYS A 587 -16.28 -66.13 -17.38
CA LYS A 587 -17.32 -66.71 -16.50
C LYS A 587 -18.60 -67.12 -17.23
N ALA A 588 -18.88 -66.61 -18.44
CA ALA A 588 -20.05 -67.04 -19.23
C ALA A 588 -19.80 -68.31 -20.07
N THR A 589 -18.54 -68.68 -20.29
CA THR A 589 -18.17 -69.88 -21.05
C THR A 589 -18.02 -71.14 -20.18
N LEU A 590 -18.18 -71.02 -18.86
CA LEU A 590 -17.93 -72.08 -17.87
C LEU A 590 -19.16 -72.49 -17.04
N GLY A 591 -20.32 -71.89 -17.28
CA GLY A 591 -21.60 -72.24 -16.66
C GLY A 591 -22.67 -72.35 -17.71
#